data_AF-A0A2A8S7G6-F1
#
_entry.id   AF-A0A2A8S7G6-F1
#
_cell.length_a   1.000
_cell.length_b   1.000
_cell.length_c   1.000
_cell.angle_alpha   90.00
_cell.angle_beta   90.00
_cell.angle_gamma   90.00
#
_symmetry.space_group_name_H-M   'P 1'
#
loop_
_entity.id
_entity.type
_entity.pdbx_description
1 polymer ?
#
loop_
_entity_poly.entity_id
_entity_poly.type
_entity_poly.pdbx_seq_one_letter_code
_entity_poly.pdbx_strand_id
1 'polypeptide(L)'
;MTKEREYATYQIWIKKGHKLYSYFLEMCQNAKNLYNTTNFYIRQVYTALRTDQPLQPLQQEVLHTLQTHIETMNENQLNAYQKRVQKQKEKPVKEQKEMKCNLFTLPTKEKSFLSYHFLDCLFKTMKQQDYMNLPAQTNQAVMKKLYQNWKSFFASMKAYQKHPSTFTGRPRIPKYIKSSMKEIVFTNQVCKL
;
A
#
# COMPACT_ATOMS: atom_id res chain seq x y z
N MET A 1 -0.47 -32.93 20.04
CA MET A 1 -1.92 -32.62 19.97
C MET A 1 -2.10 -31.12 19.73
N THR A 2 -2.34 -30.72 18.49
CA THR A 2 -2.74 -29.36 18.13
C THR A 2 -4.17 -29.14 18.63
N LYS A 3 -4.36 -28.27 19.63
CA LYS A 3 -5.70 -27.80 20.02
C LYS A 3 -6.37 -27.20 18.79
N GLU A 4 -7.44 -27.81 18.32
CA GLU A 4 -8.35 -27.19 17.35
C GLU A 4 -8.81 -25.85 17.91
N ARG A 5 -8.54 -24.77 17.19
CA ARG A 5 -9.09 -23.46 17.54
C ARG A 5 -10.49 -23.41 16.95
N GLU A 6 -11.49 -23.57 17.80
CA GLU A 6 -12.87 -23.27 17.42
C GLU A 6 -13.02 -21.74 17.26
N TYR A 7 -13.45 -21.31 16.08
CA TYR A 7 -13.70 -19.91 15.79
C TYR A 7 -15.21 -19.65 15.79
N ALA A 8 -15.68 -18.79 16.69
CA ALA A 8 -17.03 -18.27 16.64
C ALA A 8 -17.08 -17.01 15.75
N THR A 9 -18.05 -16.93 14.84
CA THR A 9 -18.27 -15.76 13.99
C THR A 9 -19.59 -15.08 14.38
N TYR A 10 -19.54 -13.78 14.64
CA TYR A 10 -20.70 -12.96 14.96
C TYR A 10 -20.95 -11.95 13.85
N GLN A 11 -22.23 -11.73 13.53
CA GLN A 11 -22.65 -10.69 12.60
C GLN A 11 -23.53 -9.67 13.31
N ILE A 12 -23.12 -8.40 13.29
CA ILE A 12 -23.86 -7.30 13.92
C ILE A 12 -24.25 -6.30 12.83
N TRP A 13 -25.54 -6.00 12.76
CA TRP A 13 -26.09 -5.04 11.81
C TRP A 13 -26.15 -3.64 12.43
N ILE A 14 -25.32 -2.72 11.93
CA ILE A 14 -25.26 -1.34 12.41
C ILE A 14 -26.10 -0.46 11.48
N LYS A 15 -27.29 -0.06 11.95
CA LYS A 15 -28.22 0.80 11.20
C LYS A 15 -28.01 2.28 11.50
N LYS A 16 -28.55 3.15 10.64
CA LYS A 16 -28.63 4.61 10.89
C LYS A 16 -29.32 4.84 12.25
N GLY A 17 -28.70 5.65 13.10
CA GLY A 17 -29.12 5.88 14.50
C GLY A 17 -28.28 5.16 15.55
N HIS A 18 -27.52 4.12 15.18
CA HIS A 18 -26.56 3.50 16.09
C HIS A 18 -25.36 4.44 16.33
N LYS A 19 -24.87 4.54 17.57
CA LYS A 19 -23.76 5.44 17.96
C LYS A 19 -22.47 5.27 17.14
N LEU A 20 -22.21 4.05 16.65
CA LEU A 20 -21.03 3.73 15.82
C LEU A 20 -21.28 3.86 14.31
N TYR A 21 -22.50 4.15 13.87
CA TYR A 21 -22.84 4.16 12.45
C TYR A 21 -21.98 5.18 11.69
N SER A 22 -21.91 6.42 12.17
CA SER A 22 -21.14 7.49 11.52
C SER A 22 -19.65 7.16 11.45
N TYR A 23 -19.10 6.59 12.53
CA TYR A 23 -17.70 6.15 12.58
C TYR A 23 -17.39 5.10 11.50
N PHE A 24 -18.19 4.02 11.40
CA PHE A 24 -17.94 2.99 10.39
C PHE A 24 -18.17 3.48 8.97
N LEU A 25 -19.14 4.39 8.77
CA LEU A 25 -19.35 5.01 7.47
C LEU A 25 -18.12 5.81 7.03
N GLU A 26 -17.58 6.65 7.91
CA GLU A 26 -16.38 7.45 7.64
C GLU A 26 -15.16 6.56 7.35
N MET A 27 -14.96 5.51 8.15
CA MET A 27 -13.87 4.55 7.94
C MET A 27 -13.95 3.86 6.57
N CYS A 28 -15.15 3.45 6.14
CA CYS A 28 -15.36 2.84 4.83
C CYS A 28 -15.14 3.85 3.67
N GLN A 29 -15.48 5.13 3.87
CA GLN A 29 -15.21 6.20 2.91
C GLN A 29 -13.70 6.49 2.80
N ASN A 30 -13.00 6.62 3.93
CA ASN A 30 -11.55 6.81 3.99
C ASN A 30 -10.81 5.62 3.36
N ALA A 31 -11.26 4.39 3.61
CA ALA A 31 -10.71 3.18 2.96
C ALA A 31 -10.83 3.22 1.44
N LYS A 32 -11.98 3.68 0.91
CA LYS A 32 -12.16 3.88 -0.53
C LYS A 32 -11.21 4.95 -1.07
N ASN A 33 -11.04 6.06 -0.36
CA ASN A 33 -10.17 7.15 -0.80
C ASN A 33 -8.71 6.70 -0.80
N LEU A 34 -8.22 6.09 0.29
CA LEU A 34 -6.86 5.56 0.35
C LEU A 34 -6.59 4.52 -0.75
N TYR A 35 -7.54 3.63 -1.03
CA TYR A 35 -7.41 2.68 -2.14
C TYR A 35 -7.20 3.40 -3.47
N ASN A 36 -8.05 4.39 -3.76
CA ASN A 36 -7.99 5.13 -5.01
C ASN A 36 -6.74 6.01 -5.11
N THR A 37 -6.35 6.68 -4.02
CA THR A 37 -5.11 7.47 -3.93
C THR A 37 -3.89 6.60 -4.14
N THR A 38 -3.79 5.45 -3.46
CA THR A 38 -2.70 4.49 -3.70
C THR A 38 -2.67 4.03 -5.15
N ASN A 39 -3.83 3.67 -5.72
CA ASN A 39 -3.91 3.23 -7.10
C ASN A 39 -3.58 4.36 -8.08
N PHE A 40 -3.92 5.60 -7.75
CA PHE A 40 -3.58 6.77 -8.55
C PHE A 40 -2.07 6.91 -8.68
N TYR A 41 -1.33 6.94 -7.57
CA TYR A 41 0.14 7.03 -7.59
C TYR A 41 0.78 5.90 -8.40
N ILE A 42 0.34 4.65 -8.17
CA ILE A 42 0.86 3.51 -8.92
C ILE A 42 0.59 3.68 -10.42
N ARG A 43 -0.63 4.04 -10.81
CA ARG A 43 -1.02 4.18 -12.22
C ARG A 43 -0.28 5.33 -12.92
N GLN A 44 -0.14 6.48 -12.26
CA GLN A 44 0.56 7.63 -12.84
C GLN A 44 2.01 7.26 -13.14
N VAL A 45 2.75 6.73 -12.15
CA VAL A 45 4.15 6.32 -12.35
C VAL A 45 4.28 5.19 -13.36
N TYR A 46 3.46 4.14 -13.23
CA TYR A 46 3.53 2.96 -14.09
C TYR A 46 3.26 3.28 -15.57
N THR A 47 2.36 4.23 -15.85
CA THR A 47 2.05 4.64 -17.22
C THR A 47 3.02 5.69 -17.75
N ALA A 48 3.44 6.65 -16.91
CA ALA A 48 4.41 7.68 -17.27
C ALA A 48 5.74 7.08 -17.74
N LEU A 49 6.24 6.06 -17.05
CA LEU A 49 7.54 5.45 -17.37
C LEU A 49 7.48 4.44 -18.53
N ARG A 50 6.31 4.23 -19.13
CA ARG A 50 6.10 3.24 -20.19
C ARG A 50 5.47 3.82 -21.45
N THR A 51 5.24 5.13 -21.46
CA THR A 51 4.80 5.87 -22.64
C THR A 51 6.01 6.54 -23.28
N ASP A 52 6.01 6.63 -24.61
CA ASP A 52 6.97 7.47 -25.36
C ASP A 52 6.37 8.85 -25.68
N GLN A 53 5.13 9.09 -25.24
CA GLN A 53 4.44 10.38 -25.37
C GLN A 53 4.83 11.36 -24.26
N PRO A 54 4.64 12.68 -24.47
CA PRO A 54 4.82 13.67 -23.42
C PRO A 54 3.99 13.37 -22.17
N LEU A 55 4.58 13.60 -21.00
CA LEU A 55 3.93 13.33 -19.73
C LEU A 55 2.74 14.26 -19.50
N GLN A 56 1.62 13.69 -19.08
CA GLN A 56 0.45 14.46 -18.67
C GLN A 56 0.74 15.24 -17.38
N PRO A 57 0.05 16.36 -17.11
CA PRO A 57 0.28 17.18 -15.91
C PRO A 57 0.25 16.38 -14.60
N LEU A 58 -0.74 15.47 -14.45
CA LEU A 58 -0.87 14.63 -13.26
C LEU A 58 0.26 13.59 -13.13
N GLN A 59 0.85 13.14 -14.24
CA GLN A 59 2.02 12.27 -14.21
C GLN A 59 3.26 13.04 -13.73
N GLN A 60 3.42 14.27 -14.23
CA GLN A 60 4.51 15.16 -13.81
C GLN A 60 4.39 15.50 -12.32
N GLU A 61 3.20 15.85 -11.85
CA GLU A 61 2.92 16.17 -10.44
C GLU A 61 3.28 15.01 -9.51
N VAL A 62 2.89 13.79 -9.85
CA VAL A 62 3.22 12.60 -9.05
C VAL A 62 4.73 12.34 -9.06
N LEU A 63 5.40 12.43 -10.21
CA LEU A 63 6.85 12.23 -10.29
C LEU A 63 7.63 13.30 -9.53
N HIS A 64 7.19 14.57 -9.61
CA HIS A 64 7.75 15.65 -8.82
C HIS A 64 7.58 15.40 -7.33
N THR A 65 6.38 14.97 -6.90
CA THR A 65 6.13 14.61 -5.50
C THR A 65 7.10 13.54 -5.00
N LEU A 66 7.37 12.52 -5.82
CA LEU A 66 8.34 11.47 -5.51
C LEU A 66 9.76 12.03 -5.36
N GLN A 67 10.17 12.90 -6.28
CA GLN A 67 11.47 13.55 -6.27
C GLN A 67 11.66 14.44 -5.04
N THR A 68 10.65 15.23 -4.67
CA THR A 68 10.71 16.15 -3.52
C THR A 68 10.86 15.41 -2.19
N HIS A 69 10.31 14.20 -2.05
CA HIS A 69 10.31 13.48 -0.78
C HIS A 69 11.39 12.38 -0.66
N ILE A 70 12.08 12.01 -1.75
CA ILE A 70 13.01 10.87 -1.76
C ILE A 70 14.15 11.03 -0.77
N GLU A 71 14.68 12.25 -0.63
CA GLU A 71 15.79 12.56 0.27
C GLU A 71 15.35 12.40 1.73
N THR A 72 14.26 13.06 2.13
CA THR A 72 13.69 12.95 3.48
C THR A 72 13.32 11.49 3.83
N MET A 73 12.79 10.73 2.88
CA MET A 73 12.50 9.29 3.07
C MET A 73 13.78 8.51 3.38
N ASN A 74 14.85 8.76 2.64
CA ASN A 74 16.14 8.08 2.79
C ASN A 74 16.90 8.51 4.05
N GLU A 75 16.83 9.78 4.43
CA GLU A 75 17.36 10.30 5.70
C GLU A 75 16.70 9.60 6.89
N ASN A 76 15.37 9.50 6.88
CA ASN A 76 14.62 8.79 7.91
C ASN A 76 15.04 7.30 7.97
N GLN A 77 15.25 6.68 6.81
CA GLN A 77 15.66 5.30 6.71
C GLN A 77 17.10 5.07 7.25
N LEU A 78 18.00 6.02 6.97
CA LEU A 78 19.38 6.02 7.45
C LEU A 78 19.44 6.25 8.97
N ASN A 79 18.69 7.22 9.49
CA ASN A 79 18.60 7.49 10.91
C ASN A 79 18.09 6.27 11.69
N ALA A 80 17.05 5.60 11.17
CA ALA A 80 16.54 4.35 11.75
C ALA A 80 17.53 3.20 11.62
N TYR A 81 18.33 3.15 10.56
CA TYR A 81 19.40 2.16 10.40
C TYR A 81 20.53 2.38 11.41
N GLN A 82 21.06 3.60 11.53
CA GLN A 82 22.13 3.94 12.47
C GLN A 82 21.75 3.60 13.92
N LYS A 83 20.52 3.93 14.33
CA LYS A 83 19.99 3.56 15.65
C LYS A 83 19.98 2.05 15.89
N ARG A 84 19.64 1.26 14.86
CA ARG A 84 19.64 -0.22 14.95
C ARG A 84 21.05 -0.79 14.98
N VAL A 85 21.98 -0.23 14.20
CA VAL A 85 23.40 -0.61 14.22
C VAL A 85 24.01 -0.34 15.60
N GLN A 86 23.74 0.82 16.20
CA GLN A 86 24.23 1.13 17.54
C GLN A 86 23.76 0.10 18.57
N LYS A 87 22.47 -0.24 18.56
CA LYS A 87 21.90 -1.30 19.42
C LYS A 87 22.45 -2.70 19.15
N GLN A 88 22.94 -2.98 17.93
CA GLN A 88 23.61 -4.25 17.63
C GLN A 88 25.04 -4.28 18.14
N LYS A 89 25.77 -3.15 18.09
CA LYS A 89 27.13 -3.05 18.63
C LYS A 89 27.19 -3.28 20.15
N GLU A 90 26.11 -2.98 20.86
CA GLU A 90 25.95 -3.25 22.29
C GLU A 90 25.83 -4.75 22.62
N LYS A 91 25.55 -5.62 21.63
CA LYS A 91 25.42 -7.06 21.83
C LYS A 91 26.76 -7.79 21.80
N PRO A 92 26.88 -8.95 22.47
CA PRO A 92 28.06 -9.80 22.36
C PRO A 92 28.40 -10.10 20.89
N VAL A 93 29.69 -10.08 20.53
CA VAL A 93 30.17 -10.24 19.15
C VAL A 93 29.57 -11.46 18.43
N LYS A 94 29.38 -12.56 19.17
CA LYS A 94 28.81 -13.82 18.64
C LYS A 94 27.33 -13.69 18.20
N GLU A 95 26.61 -12.68 18.69
CA GLU A 95 25.19 -12.44 18.39
C GLU A 95 24.95 -11.28 17.41
N GLN A 96 26.01 -10.55 17.05
CA GLN A 96 25.91 -9.42 16.13
C GLN A 96 25.54 -9.91 14.74
N LYS A 97 24.56 -9.24 14.13
CA LYS A 97 24.13 -9.53 12.76
C LYS A 97 24.42 -8.34 11.85
N GLU A 98 24.90 -8.64 10.65
CA GLU A 98 25.03 -7.65 9.59
C GLU A 98 23.66 -7.05 9.29
N MET A 99 23.57 -5.72 9.38
CA MET A 99 22.34 -5.00 9.06
C MET A 99 22.49 -4.32 7.71
N LYS A 100 21.45 -4.41 6.88
CA LYS A 100 21.40 -3.70 5.58
C LYS A 100 20.54 -2.45 5.70
N CYS A 101 21.06 -1.33 5.18
CA CYS A 101 20.28 -0.12 4.97
C CYS A 101 19.62 -0.18 3.60
N ASN A 102 18.29 -0.36 3.57
CA ASN A 102 17.54 -0.41 2.32
C ASN A 102 17.03 0.98 1.97
N LEU A 103 17.82 1.74 1.22
CA LEU A 103 17.42 3.05 0.71
C LEU A 103 16.46 2.91 -0.47
N PHE A 104 15.57 3.88 -0.61
CA PHE A 104 14.67 4.01 -1.74
C PHE A 104 15.38 4.63 -2.93
N THR A 105 15.02 4.17 -4.11
CA THR A 105 15.41 4.77 -5.39
C THR A 105 14.16 5.20 -6.15
N LEU A 106 14.28 6.22 -6.98
CA LEU A 106 13.19 6.61 -7.87
C LEU A 106 12.88 5.49 -8.88
N PRO A 107 11.61 5.38 -9.32
CA PRO A 107 11.19 4.37 -10.27
C PRO A 107 11.81 4.62 -11.66
N THR A 108 12.15 3.54 -12.37
CA THR A 108 12.68 3.57 -13.74
C THR A 108 11.73 2.85 -14.70
N LYS A 109 12.01 2.89 -16.01
CA LYS A 109 11.22 2.15 -17.02
C LYS A 109 11.14 0.65 -16.69
N GLU A 110 12.24 0.06 -16.24
CA GLU A 110 12.36 -1.35 -15.84
C GLU A 110 11.67 -1.63 -14.50
N LYS A 111 11.75 -0.68 -13.56
CA LYS A 111 11.20 -0.78 -12.20
C LYS A 111 10.12 0.28 -11.96
N SER A 112 9.13 0.31 -12.84
CA SER A 112 8.07 1.34 -12.86
C SER A 112 6.92 1.08 -11.88
N PHE A 113 6.89 -0.10 -11.24
CA PHE A 113 5.88 -0.44 -10.25
C PHE A 113 6.35 -0.05 -8.84
N LEU A 114 5.68 0.93 -8.23
CA LEU A 114 5.99 1.39 -6.88
C LEU A 114 5.71 0.31 -5.84
N SER A 115 6.72 -0.03 -5.04
CA SER A 115 6.58 -1.03 -3.98
C SER A 115 5.68 -0.51 -2.84
N TYR A 116 5.09 -1.45 -2.10
CA TYR A 116 4.30 -1.13 -0.91
C TYR A 116 5.09 -0.29 0.10
N HIS A 117 6.34 -0.66 0.36
CA HIS A 117 7.19 0.05 1.31
C HIS A 117 7.51 1.48 0.86
N PHE A 118 7.65 1.68 -0.45
CA PHE A 118 7.88 3.01 -1.01
C PHE A 118 6.68 3.92 -0.75
N LEU A 119 5.46 3.49 -1.13
CA LEU A 119 4.25 4.31 -0.93
C LEU A 119 3.87 4.46 0.54
N ASP A 120 4.07 3.43 1.37
CA ASP A 120 3.86 3.52 2.81
C ASP A 120 4.78 4.57 3.46
N CYS A 121 6.05 4.62 3.05
CA CYS A 121 7.00 5.61 3.54
C CYS A 121 6.70 7.01 2.98
N LEU A 122 6.38 7.11 1.68
CA LEU A 122 6.00 8.38 1.05
C LEU A 122 4.77 8.99 1.74
N PHE A 123 3.69 8.23 1.90
CA PHE A 123 2.44 8.72 2.50
C PHE A 123 2.60 9.14 3.96
N LYS A 124 3.45 8.46 4.73
CA LYS A 124 3.84 8.91 6.07
C LYS A 124 4.61 10.23 6.04
N THR A 125 5.58 10.34 5.14
CA THR A 125 6.47 11.50 5.03
C THR A 125 5.69 12.75 4.62
N MET A 126 4.83 12.63 3.61
CA MET A 126 3.99 13.74 3.12
C MET A 126 2.70 13.94 3.93
N LYS A 127 2.48 13.15 4.99
CA LYS A 127 1.25 13.17 5.81
C LYS A 127 -0.02 13.08 4.97
N GLN A 128 -0.08 12.13 4.04
CA GLN A 128 -1.20 12.00 3.12
C GLN A 128 -2.52 11.77 3.91
N GLN A 129 -3.53 12.61 3.65
CA GLN A 129 -4.71 12.69 4.50
C GLN A 129 -5.47 11.36 4.63
N ASP A 130 -5.75 10.66 3.52
CA ASP A 130 -6.51 9.40 3.55
C ASP A 130 -5.76 8.29 4.31
N TYR A 131 -4.43 8.31 4.23
CA TYR A 131 -3.55 7.38 4.93
C TYR A 131 -3.56 7.66 6.44
N MET A 132 -3.56 8.93 6.83
CA MET A 132 -3.54 9.38 8.23
C MET A 132 -4.92 9.26 8.91
N ASN A 133 -6.00 9.34 8.14
CA ASN A 133 -7.38 9.21 8.63
C ASN A 133 -7.79 7.79 9.01
N LEU A 134 -6.94 6.80 8.77
CA LEU A 134 -7.21 5.39 9.07
C LEU A 134 -6.24 4.89 10.14
N PRO A 135 -6.69 3.98 11.03
CA PRO A 135 -5.80 3.28 11.93
C PRO A 135 -4.67 2.56 11.17
N ALA A 136 -3.48 2.52 11.78
CA ALA A 136 -2.25 2.08 11.13
C ALA A 136 -2.25 0.61 10.66
N GLN A 137 -3.21 -0.23 11.05
CA GLN A 137 -3.34 -1.59 10.49
C GLN A 137 -4.39 -1.67 9.40
N THR A 138 -5.38 -0.80 9.52
CA THR A 138 -6.47 -0.65 8.60
C THR A 138 -5.98 -0.06 7.27
N ASN A 139 -5.17 1.01 7.30
CA ASN A 139 -4.56 1.56 6.09
C ASN A 139 -3.67 0.53 5.37
N GLN A 140 -2.89 -0.26 6.11
CA GLN A 140 -2.06 -1.34 5.55
C GLN A 140 -2.92 -2.41 4.88
N ALA A 141 -4.03 -2.82 5.50
CA ALA A 141 -4.93 -3.81 4.91
C ALA A 141 -5.52 -3.31 3.58
N VAL A 142 -5.94 -2.04 3.54
CA VAL A 142 -6.47 -1.40 2.32
C VAL A 142 -5.42 -1.38 1.21
N MET A 143 -4.20 -0.90 1.50
CA MET A 143 -3.11 -0.87 0.53
C MET A 143 -2.72 -2.28 0.08
N LYS A 144 -2.54 -3.23 1.00
CA LYS A 144 -2.18 -4.63 0.67
C LYS A 144 -3.22 -5.29 -0.23
N LYS A 145 -4.51 -4.98 -0.06
CA LYS A 145 -5.56 -5.48 -0.96
C LYS A 145 -5.38 -4.97 -2.38
N LEU A 146 -5.04 -3.69 -2.56
CA LEU A 146 -4.70 -3.14 -3.87
C LEU A 146 -3.45 -3.81 -4.46
N TYR A 147 -2.39 -4.01 -3.67
CA TYR A 147 -1.18 -4.69 -4.11
C TYR A 147 -1.45 -6.13 -4.55
N GLN A 148 -2.38 -6.84 -3.89
CA GLN A 148 -2.84 -8.16 -4.32
C GLN A 148 -3.49 -8.07 -5.71
N ASN A 149 -4.35 -7.08 -5.96
CA ASN A 149 -4.98 -6.90 -7.27
C ASN A 149 -3.96 -6.60 -8.37
N TRP A 150 -2.93 -5.79 -8.10
CA TRP A 150 -1.83 -5.55 -9.04
C TRP A 150 -1.00 -6.82 -9.30
N LYS A 151 -0.71 -7.61 -8.26
CA LYS A 151 -0.01 -8.90 -8.41
C LYS A 151 -0.82 -9.86 -9.29
N SER A 152 -2.13 -9.97 -9.08
CA SER A 152 -3.03 -10.75 -9.92
C SER A 152 -3.02 -10.25 -11.38
N PHE A 153 -3.04 -8.92 -11.59
CA PHE A 153 -2.93 -8.35 -12.93
C PHE A 153 -1.64 -8.77 -13.64
N PHE A 154 -0.48 -8.67 -12.98
CA PHE A 154 0.80 -9.09 -13.57
C PHE A 154 0.83 -10.59 -13.88
N ALA A 155 0.30 -11.42 -12.99
CA ALA A 155 0.19 -12.86 -13.23
C ALA A 155 -0.71 -13.17 -14.44
N SER A 156 -1.89 -12.54 -14.52
CA SER A 156 -2.80 -12.68 -15.66
C SER A 156 -2.17 -12.17 -16.95
N MET A 157 -1.42 -11.06 -16.94
CA MET A 157 -0.71 -10.57 -18.12
C MET A 157 0.35 -11.55 -18.61
N LYS A 158 1.11 -12.18 -17.72
CA LYS A 158 2.11 -13.20 -18.08
C LYS A 158 1.45 -14.46 -18.66
N ALA A 159 0.32 -14.88 -18.10
CA ALA A 159 -0.46 -16.00 -18.61
C ALA A 159 -1.07 -15.69 -19.99
N TYR A 160 -1.64 -14.49 -20.15
CA TYR A 160 -2.18 -14.00 -21.41
C TYR A 160 -1.13 -13.96 -22.53
N GLN A 161 0.10 -13.54 -22.22
CA GLN A 161 1.20 -13.54 -23.21
C GLN A 161 1.54 -14.94 -23.74
N LYS A 162 1.37 -15.98 -22.92
CA LYS A 162 1.64 -17.38 -23.30
C LYS A 162 0.46 -18.02 -24.01
N HIS A 163 -0.75 -17.77 -23.52
CA HIS A 163 -1.98 -18.40 -24.01
C HIS A 163 -3.10 -17.35 -24.16
N PRO A 164 -3.06 -16.50 -25.20
CA PRO A 164 -4.07 -15.46 -25.38
C PRO A 164 -5.50 -15.99 -25.54
N SER A 165 -5.66 -17.16 -26.17
CA SER A 165 -6.95 -17.79 -26.46
C SER A 165 -7.74 -18.25 -25.23
N THR A 166 -7.08 -18.43 -24.07
CA THR A 166 -7.76 -18.80 -22.81
C THR A 166 -8.40 -17.60 -22.11
N PHE A 167 -8.28 -16.40 -22.70
CA PHE A 167 -8.82 -15.16 -22.15
C PHE A 167 -9.84 -14.57 -23.14
N THR A 168 -10.92 -14.00 -22.60
CA THR A 168 -11.90 -13.25 -23.40
C THR A 168 -11.38 -11.87 -23.84
N GLY A 169 -10.22 -11.47 -23.36
CA GLY A 169 -9.56 -10.22 -23.74
C GLY A 169 -8.31 -9.95 -22.90
N ARG A 170 -7.57 -8.92 -23.29
CA ARG A 170 -6.34 -8.52 -22.60
C ARG A 170 -6.63 -8.09 -21.15
N PRO A 171 -5.90 -8.64 -20.15
CA PRO A 171 -6.02 -8.21 -18.77
C PRO A 171 -5.80 -6.70 -18.63
N ARG A 172 -6.55 -6.07 -17.71
CA ARG A 172 -6.51 -4.62 -17.48
C ARG A 172 -6.01 -4.31 -16.08
N ILE A 173 -5.32 -3.18 -15.95
CA ILE A 173 -4.85 -2.67 -14.66
C ILE A 173 -6.02 -2.45 -13.69
N PRO A 174 -5.82 -2.59 -12.36
CA PRO A 174 -6.85 -2.40 -11.36
C PRO A 174 -7.61 -1.07 -11.51
N LYS A 175 -8.93 -1.14 -11.54
CA LYS A 175 -9.82 0.02 -11.66
C LYS A 175 -9.92 0.78 -10.33
N TYR A 176 -10.30 2.05 -10.43
CA TYR A 176 -10.74 2.81 -9.26
C TYR A 176 -12.08 2.29 -8.72
N ILE A 177 -12.26 2.41 -7.41
CA ILE A 177 -13.53 2.15 -6.74
C ILE A 177 -14.47 3.32 -7.03
N LYS A 178 -15.63 3.00 -7.61
CA LYS A 178 -16.68 3.96 -7.96
C LYS A 178 -17.75 4.11 -6.87
N SER A 179 -17.91 3.11 -6.00
CA SER A 179 -18.79 3.23 -4.85
C SER A 179 -18.31 4.33 -3.90
N SER A 180 -19.22 4.89 -3.13
CA SER A 180 -18.91 5.92 -2.13
C SER A 180 -18.08 5.38 -0.95
N MET A 181 -18.06 4.05 -0.78
CA MET A 181 -17.43 3.37 0.36
C MET A 181 -16.81 2.04 -0.07
N LYS A 182 -15.87 1.55 0.73
CA LYS A 182 -15.21 0.25 0.57
C LYS A 182 -15.20 -0.51 1.89
N GLU A 183 -15.23 -1.84 1.83
CA GLU A 183 -15.04 -2.70 2.98
C GLU A 183 -13.71 -2.44 3.68
N ILE A 184 -13.72 -2.61 5.01
CA ILE A 184 -12.59 -2.32 5.88
C ILE A 184 -12.34 -3.49 6.83
N VAL A 185 -11.07 -3.73 7.15
CA VAL A 185 -10.67 -4.79 8.08
C VAL A 185 -10.08 -4.14 9.33
N PHE A 186 -10.67 -4.47 10.47
CA PHE A 186 -10.12 -4.19 11.79
C PHE A 186 -9.47 -5.44 12.33
N THR A 187 -8.29 -5.30 12.91
CA THR A 187 -7.60 -6.39 13.61
C THR A 187 -7.91 -6.31 15.11
N ASN A 188 -7.59 -7.37 15.85
CA ASN A 188 -7.69 -7.39 17.30
C ASN A 188 -6.79 -6.35 18.02
N GLN A 189 -5.87 -5.71 17.30
CA GLN A 189 -5.04 -4.62 17.82
C GLN A 189 -5.72 -3.26 17.68
N VAL A 190 -6.71 -3.14 16.80
CA VAL A 190 -7.48 -1.90 16.56
C VAL A 190 -8.87 -1.98 17.21
N CYS A 191 -9.50 -3.15 17.21
CA CYS A 191 -10.83 -3.37 17.79
C CYS A 191 -10.81 -4.63 18.65
N LYS A 192 -11.36 -4.54 19.85
CA LYS A 192 -11.66 -5.68 20.72
C LYS A 192 -13.17 -5.76 20.84
N LEU A 193 -13.71 -6.94 20.55
CA LEU A 193 -15.14 -7.26 20.70
C LEU A 193 -15.44 -7.67 22.13
#